data_AF-A0A926H2P4-F1
#
_entry.id   AF-A0A926H2P4-F1
#
_cell.length_a   1.000
_cell.length_b   1.000
_cell.length_c   1.000
_cell.angle_alpha   90.00
_cell.angle_beta   90.00
_cell.angle_gamma   90.00
#
_symmetry.space_group_name_H-M   'P 1'
#
loop_
_entity.id
_entity.type
_entity.pdbx_description
1 polymer ?
#
loop_
_entity_poly.entity_id
_entity_poly.type
_entity_poly.pdbx_seq_one_letter_code
_entity_poly.pdbx_strand_id
1 'polypeptide(L)'
;MSFITRQLHSAFATIIPVVAFIVAFVVASSAFVYAQPQTPFVVREVEIVNSTSDDYSPYLHPDGRRVFLTSSRGGSANLYMSTHEGDEWSVPSYVQLRGVNSVVDDGALSGPFPMIAQLYPLGGPHTHDRDIPQTALMTSARRPDGEGDADIYLLRIRTDGMLVQEPTPLTEINTSRWESQPTIAPDESFIIFTSIRSDGEGEMDLYMSLRNNDGTYGLPASLGEPVNTSDNELSPHIAPDGRTLFFSSDGHNGFGGADIFRTRMNDDGTWQTPVNLGAAINTRANEVFFAGGGYERCMFASDRDGGLGGLDIYEGTPNIFAPGYTSVRLHLRDTTTRRGVAGRVRVVETSRGGIVYESTIDAENGVTIPMLAAFKYRVELMPESFNDTTIAISDLVADQTIDRRVVFASTPPPPPPPPPPPPPPPRDFRLEGLNVPLFVSGYYRLNTVALLEDLRRRQSGGDLKGETYIANVATNVRM
;
A
#
# COMPACT_ATOMS: atom_id res chain seq x y z
N MET A 1 55.47 -42.74 -5.71
CA MET A 1 54.52 -42.32 -4.67
C MET A 1 54.56 -40.82 -4.34
N SER A 2 55.60 -40.03 -4.67
CA SER A 2 55.70 -38.62 -4.25
C SER A 2 55.17 -37.56 -5.25
N PHE A 3 54.84 -37.94 -6.48
CA PHE A 3 54.34 -36.98 -7.48
C PHE A 3 52.82 -36.78 -7.38
N ILE A 4 52.07 -37.86 -7.10
CA ILE A 4 50.61 -37.83 -6.97
C ILE A 4 50.17 -37.07 -5.70
N THR A 5 50.93 -37.21 -4.60
CA THR A 5 50.65 -36.52 -3.33
C THR A 5 50.85 -35.01 -3.40
N ARG A 6 51.77 -34.52 -4.25
CA ARG A 6 51.97 -33.07 -4.47
C ARG A 6 50.88 -32.44 -5.32
N GLN A 7 50.38 -33.13 -6.35
CA GLN A 7 49.26 -32.63 -7.14
C GLN A 7 47.95 -32.58 -6.35
N LEU A 8 47.69 -33.58 -5.49
CA LEU A 8 46.52 -33.56 -4.60
C LEU A 8 46.61 -32.39 -3.60
N HIS A 9 47.76 -32.14 -2.96
CA HIS A 9 47.91 -31.00 -2.04
C HIS A 9 47.71 -29.64 -2.74
N SER A 10 48.18 -29.49 -3.97
CA SER A 10 47.99 -28.26 -4.76
C SER A 10 46.53 -28.04 -5.15
N ALA A 11 45.80 -29.11 -5.49
CA ALA A 11 44.38 -29.03 -5.82
C ALA A 11 43.55 -28.67 -4.58
N PHE A 12 43.82 -29.29 -3.42
CA PHE A 12 43.12 -28.97 -2.17
C PHE A 12 43.41 -27.54 -1.67
N ALA A 13 44.64 -27.04 -1.83
CA ALA A 13 45.02 -25.68 -1.44
C ALA A 13 44.33 -24.59 -2.27
N THR A 14 43.83 -24.91 -3.46
CA THR A 14 43.16 -23.95 -4.36
C THR A 14 41.63 -24.09 -4.30
N ILE A 15 41.11 -25.30 -4.03
CA ILE A 15 39.67 -25.57 -3.94
C ILE A 15 39.09 -25.10 -2.60
N ILE A 16 39.80 -25.27 -1.48
CA ILE A 16 39.29 -24.88 -0.16
C ILE A 16 39.01 -23.37 -0.05
N PRO A 17 39.89 -22.46 -0.51
CA PRO A 17 39.59 -21.02 -0.50
C PRO A 17 38.44 -20.65 -1.42
N VAL A 18 38.31 -21.29 -2.59
CA VAL A 18 37.24 -21.01 -3.56
C VAL A 18 35.88 -21.49 -3.04
N VAL A 19 35.82 -22.67 -2.43
CA VAL A 19 34.60 -23.18 -1.78
C VAL A 19 34.26 -22.34 -0.55
N ALA A 20 35.25 -21.94 0.26
CA ALA A 20 35.01 -21.02 1.38
C ALA A 20 34.53 -19.64 0.91
N PHE A 21 35.04 -19.13 -0.22
CA PHE A 21 34.59 -17.87 -0.80
C PHE A 21 33.19 -18.00 -1.40
N ILE A 22 32.86 -19.10 -2.07
CA ILE A 22 31.50 -19.36 -2.58
C ILE A 22 30.52 -19.57 -1.44
N VAL A 23 30.87 -20.29 -0.37
CA VAL A 23 30.02 -20.46 0.81
C VAL A 23 29.85 -19.13 1.55
N ALA A 24 30.92 -18.33 1.70
CA ALA A 24 30.80 -16.98 2.27
C ALA A 24 29.98 -16.04 1.38
N PHE A 25 30.07 -16.16 0.06
CA PHE A 25 29.29 -15.36 -0.89
C PHE A 25 27.83 -15.81 -0.94
N VAL A 26 27.55 -17.11 -0.81
CA VAL A 26 26.19 -17.68 -0.73
C VAL A 26 25.53 -17.34 0.61
N VAL A 27 26.28 -17.38 1.73
CA VAL A 27 25.79 -16.96 3.06
C VAL A 27 25.62 -15.43 3.12
N ALA A 28 26.43 -14.67 2.37
CA ALA A 28 26.28 -13.21 2.26
C ALA A 28 25.21 -12.76 1.25
N SER A 29 24.77 -13.63 0.33
CA SER A 29 23.72 -13.33 -0.65
C SER A 29 22.34 -13.82 -0.25
N SER A 30 22.23 -14.65 0.78
CA SER A 30 20.96 -14.93 1.49
C SER A 30 20.68 -13.97 2.65
N ALA A 31 21.66 -13.13 3.02
CA ALA A 31 21.40 -11.95 3.83
C ALA A 31 20.98 -10.80 2.91
N PHE A 32 19.69 -10.74 2.58
CA PHE A 32 19.10 -9.47 2.15
C PHE A 32 19.33 -8.47 3.29
N VAL A 33 20.36 -7.65 3.16
CA VAL A 33 20.53 -6.45 3.95
C VAL A 33 19.44 -5.49 3.46
N TYR A 34 18.24 -5.65 4.00
CA TYR A 34 17.49 -4.47 4.39
C TYR A 34 18.49 -3.59 5.12
N ALA A 35 18.70 -2.36 4.65
CA ALA A 35 19.37 -1.37 5.48
C ALA A 35 18.50 -1.24 6.74
N GLN A 36 18.83 -2.05 7.75
CA GLN A 36 18.12 -2.07 9.03
C GLN A 36 18.16 -0.62 9.51
N PRO A 37 17.00 -0.06 9.93
CA PRO A 37 17.04 1.17 10.68
C PRO A 37 18.08 1.00 11.80
N GLN A 38 18.86 2.03 12.09
CA GLN A 38 19.78 2.05 13.24
C GLN A 38 19.04 1.83 14.58
N THR A 39 17.70 1.79 14.54
CA THR A 39 16.79 1.54 15.63
C THR A 39 16.57 0.03 15.84
N PRO A 40 16.78 -0.51 17.05
CA PRO A 40 16.49 -1.91 17.34
C PRO A 40 14.99 -2.22 17.18
N PHE A 41 14.67 -3.46 16.80
CA PHE A 41 13.30 -3.97 16.84
C PHE A 41 12.83 -4.06 18.30
N VAL A 42 11.72 -3.41 18.61
CA VAL A 42 11.10 -3.35 19.93
C VAL A 42 9.66 -3.79 19.82
N VAL A 43 9.26 -4.69 20.70
CA VAL A 43 7.87 -5.07 20.91
C VAL A 43 7.35 -4.36 22.16
N ARG A 44 6.15 -3.76 22.04
CA ARG A 44 5.44 -3.13 23.15
C ARG A 44 3.99 -3.57 23.16
N GLU A 45 3.41 -3.63 24.34
CA GLU A 45 1.97 -3.74 24.50
C GLU A 45 1.30 -2.44 24.02
N VAL A 46 0.14 -2.56 23.39
CA VAL A 46 -0.67 -1.41 23.00
C VAL A 46 -1.81 -1.22 24.00
N GLU A 47 -1.49 -0.82 25.23
CA GLU A 47 -2.43 -0.76 26.37
C GLU A 47 -3.76 -0.06 26.04
N ILE A 48 -3.72 1.04 25.28
CA ILE A 48 -4.92 1.80 24.90
C ILE A 48 -5.83 1.06 23.91
N VAL A 49 -5.26 0.14 23.12
CA VAL A 49 -5.99 -0.75 22.22
C VAL A 49 -6.53 -1.95 23.00
N ASN A 50 -5.87 -2.39 24.07
CA ASN A 50 -6.31 -3.53 24.86
C ASN A 50 -7.48 -3.21 25.80
N SER A 51 -8.04 -4.25 26.39
CA SER A 51 -9.13 -4.24 27.36
C SER A 51 -8.93 -5.37 28.36
N THR A 52 -9.77 -5.42 29.39
CA THR A 52 -9.75 -6.54 30.36
C THR A 52 -10.41 -7.82 29.81
N SER A 53 -10.72 -7.84 28.52
CA SER A 53 -11.30 -8.96 27.77
C SER A 53 -10.32 -9.38 26.68
N ASP A 54 -10.61 -10.45 25.94
CA ASP A 54 -9.78 -10.81 24.78
C ASP A 54 -9.82 -9.75 23.68
N ASP A 55 -8.62 -9.38 23.22
CA ASP A 55 -8.32 -8.53 22.09
C ASP A 55 -7.35 -9.25 21.16
N TYR A 56 -7.82 -9.62 19.96
CA TYR A 56 -7.08 -10.52 19.08
C TYR A 56 -7.41 -10.29 17.60
N SER A 57 -6.77 -11.07 16.73
CA SER A 57 -6.93 -10.98 15.28
C SER A 57 -6.72 -9.55 14.73
N PRO A 58 -5.61 -8.86 15.09
CA PRO A 58 -5.36 -7.53 14.56
C PRO A 58 -5.23 -7.60 13.04
N TYR A 59 -5.71 -6.57 12.37
CA TYR A 59 -5.44 -6.27 10.98
C TYR A 59 -4.92 -4.84 10.90
N LEU A 60 -3.64 -4.72 10.58
CA LEU A 60 -3.02 -3.42 10.33
C LEU A 60 -3.32 -2.99 8.90
N HIS A 61 -4.05 -1.89 8.77
CA HIS A 61 -4.31 -1.26 7.50
C HIS A 61 -3.00 -0.68 6.91
N PRO A 62 -2.80 -0.69 5.57
CA PRO A 62 -1.50 -0.37 4.97
C PRO A 62 -1.05 1.07 5.06
N ASP A 63 -1.96 1.98 5.36
CA ASP A 63 -1.58 3.35 5.73
C ASP A 63 -0.78 3.39 7.05
N GLY A 64 -0.67 2.27 7.76
CA GLY A 64 0.01 2.13 9.05
C GLY A 64 -0.69 2.87 10.18
N ARG A 65 -1.87 3.44 9.92
CA ARG A 65 -2.59 4.34 10.83
C ARG A 65 -3.90 3.78 11.35
N ARG A 66 -4.35 2.64 10.85
CA ARG A 66 -5.58 2.02 11.33
C ARG A 66 -5.34 0.57 11.65
N VAL A 67 -5.87 0.12 12.77
CA VAL A 67 -5.92 -1.28 13.13
C VAL A 67 -7.37 -1.66 13.35
N PHE A 68 -7.79 -2.76 12.74
CA PHE A 68 -9.03 -3.44 13.06
C PHE A 68 -8.69 -4.62 13.94
N LEU A 69 -9.51 -4.93 14.93
CA LEU A 69 -9.30 -6.06 15.82
C LEU A 69 -10.62 -6.65 16.25
N THR A 70 -10.58 -7.91 16.62
CA THR A 70 -11.68 -8.53 17.35
C THR A 70 -11.50 -8.25 18.83
N SER A 71 -12.57 -7.82 19.48
CA SER A 71 -12.59 -7.61 20.92
C SER A 71 -13.87 -8.10 21.56
N SER A 72 -13.73 -8.72 22.73
CA SER A 72 -14.84 -9.12 23.60
C SER A 72 -15.20 -8.06 24.64
N ARG A 73 -14.69 -6.82 24.53
CA ARG A 73 -14.97 -5.71 25.46
C ARG A 73 -16.45 -5.34 25.57
N GLY A 74 -17.25 -5.68 24.55
CA GLY A 74 -18.70 -5.47 24.53
C GLY A 74 -19.52 -6.59 25.18
N GLY A 75 -18.87 -7.62 25.73
CA GLY A 75 -19.50 -8.85 26.25
C GLY A 75 -19.64 -9.97 25.22
N SER A 76 -19.36 -9.70 23.94
CA SER A 76 -19.22 -10.69 22.86
C SER A 76 -18.14 -10.24 21.89
N ALA A 77 -17.51 -11.19 21.20
CA ALA A 77 -16.48 -10.93 20.21
C ALA A 77 -17.06 -10.12 19.03
N ASN A 78 -16.60 -8.88 18.85
CA ASN A 78 -17.04 -7.99 17.78
C ASN A 78 -15.87 -7.25 17.13
N LEU A 79 -16.11 -6.65 15.96
CA LEU A 79 -15.12 -5.84 15.27
C LEU A 79 -15.00 -4.44 15.87
N TYR A 80 -13.76 -4.06 16.19
CA TYR A 80 -13.39 -2.72 16.64
C TYR A 80 -12.29 -2.15 15.76
N MET A 81 -12.13 -0.82 15.79
CA MET A 81 -11.08 -0.12 15.07
C MET A 81 -10.44 0.95 15.97
N SER A 82 -9.12 0.99 15.93
CA SER A 82 -8.30 2.07 16.49
C SER A 82 -7.51 2.78 15.38
N THR A 83 -7.19 4.05 15.61
CA THR A 83 -6.46 4.93 14.70
C THR A 83 -5.19 5.45 15.36
N HIS A 84 -4.08 5.50 14.64
CA HIS A 84 -2.81 6.02 15.10
C HIS A 84 -2.64 7.49 14.65
N GLU A 85 -2.54 8.39 15.60
CA GLU A 85 -2.29 9.82 15.38
C GLU A 85 -1.04 10.24 16.16
N GLY A 86 -0.02 10.74 15.46
CA GLY A 86 1.28 11.01 16.09
C GLY A 86 1.98 9.71 16.47
N ASP A 87 2.24 9.52 17.77
CA ASP A 87 2.89 8.33 18.35
C ASP A 87 1.93 7.45 19.18
N GLU A 88 0.62 7.75 19.13
CA GLU A 88 -0.39 7.10 19.97
C GLU A 88 -1.54 6.51 19.15
N TRP A 89 -2.04 5.37 19.64
CA TRP A 89 -3.29 4.76 19.18
C TRP A 89 -4.48 5.37 19.91
N SER A 90 -5.63 5.47 19.25
CA SER A 90 -6.89 5.86 19.88
C SER A 90 -7.56 4.67 20.58
N VAL A 91 -8.48 4.96 21.51
CA VAL A 91 -9.30 3.91 22.11
C VAL A 91 -10.15 3.24 21.01
N PRO A 92 -10.17 1.90 20.91
CA PRO A 92 -10.94 1.22 19.88
C PRO A 92 -12.42 1.56 19.94
N SER A 93 -12.96 1.93 18.78
CA SER A 93 -14.37 2.20 18.56
C SER A 93 -15.05 1.01 17.88
N TYR A 94 -16.29 0.74 18.25
CA TYR A 94 -17.08 -0.34 17.66
C TYR A 94 -17.36 -0.07 16.19
N VAL A 95 -17.06 -1.03 15.31
CA VAL A 95 -17.24 -0.88 13.86
C VAL A 95 -18.54 -1.54 13.47
N GLN A 96 -19.62 -0.76 13.36
CA GLN A 96 -20.93 -1.31 13.00
C GLN A 96 -21.00 -1.68 11.52
N LEU A 97 -20.69 -2.94 11.20
CA LEU A 97 -20.93 -3.53 9.88
C LEU A 97 -22.14 -4.45 9.94
N ARG A 98 -23.16 -4.15 9.13
CA ARG A 98 -24.35 -4.98 9.00
C ARG A 98 -23.94 -6.41 8.62
N GLY A 99 -24.51 -7.41 9.28
CA GLY A 99 -24.23 -8.83 8.98
C GLY A 99 -22.90 -9.34 9.54
N VAL A 100 -21.95 -8.47 9.88
CA VAL A 100 -20.64 -8.83 10.45
C VAL A 100 -20.70 -8.98 11.95
N ASN A 101 -21.12 -7.92 12.66
CA ASN A 101 -21.25 -7.96 14.10
C ASN A 101 -22.56 -8.64 14.46
N SER A 102 -22.49 -9.47 15.50
CA SER A 102 -23.62 -10.25 15.98
C SER A 102 -24.02 -9.79 17.38
N VAL A 103 -25.33 -9.75 17.63
CA VAL A 103 -25.86 -9.60 18.99
C VAL A 103 -25.80 -10.90 19.79
N VAL A 104 -25.51 -12.02 19.11
CA VAL A 104 -25.23 -13.33 19.71
C VAL A 104 -23.73 -13.49 19.76
N ASP A 105 -23.19 -13.87 20.92
CA ASP A 105 -21.80 -14.29 21.03
C ASP A 105 -21.59 -15.55 20.19
N ASP A 106 -21.01 -15.35 19.00
CA ASP A 106 -20.68 -16.39 18.04
C ASP A 106 -19.24 -16.88 18.24
N GLY A 107 -18.55 -16.44 19.30
CA GLY A 107 -17.32 -17.04 19.84
C GLY A 107 -16.10 -17.05 18.91
N ALA A 108 -16.22 -16.52 17.69
CA ALA A 108 -15.16 -16.55 16.71
C ALA A 108 -15.37 -15.45 15.67
N LEU A 109 -14.80 -14.26 15.92
CA LEU A 109 -14.42 -13.38 14.82
C LEU A 109 -12.91 -13.49 14.69
N SER A 110 -12.45 -14.45 13.90
CA SER A 110 -11.07 -14.50 13.45
C SER A 110 -11.09 -14.40 11.94
N GLY A 111 -10.36 -13.46 11.38
CA GLY A 111 -10.29 -13.31 9.95
C GLY A 111 -9.96 -11.88 9.55
N PRO A 112 -9.23 -11.71 8.45
CA PRO A 112 -8.80 -10.42 7.96
C PRO A 112 -10.00 -9.63 7.45
N PHE A 113 -10.53 -8.80 8.33
CA PHE A 113 -11.16 -7.56 7.92
C PHE A 113 -10.10 -6.68 7.25
N PRO A 114 -10.42 -6.01 6.13
CA PRO A 114 -10.20 -6.45 4.75
C PRO A 114 -8.72 -6.54 4.33
N MET A 115 -8.19 -7.73 4.07
CA MET A 115 -6.85 -7.86 3.46
C MET A 115 -6.73 -7.35 2.02
N ILE A 116 -7.84 -7.03 1.33
CA ILE A 116 -7.78 -6.24 0.08
C ILE A 116 -7.57 -4.75 0.30
N ALA A 117 -7.76 -4.23 1.51
CA ALA A 117 -7.35 -2.87 1.83
C ALA A 117 -5.84 -2.67 1.73
N GLN A 118 -5.05 -3.75 1.57
CA GLN A 118 -3.64 -3.71 1.17
C GLN A 118 -3.34 -2.74 0.02
N LEU A 119 -4.30 -2.52 -0.87
CA LEU A 119 -4.15 -1.62 -2.01
C LEU A 119 -4.81 -0.26 -1.85
N TYR A 120 -5.97 -0.15 -1.22
CA TYR A 120 -6.74 1.10 -1.26
C TYR A 120 -7.12 1.57 0.15
N PRO A 121 -6.76 2.81 0.51
CA PRO A 121 -7.14 3.37 1.79
C PRO A 121 -8.66 3.46 1.88
N LEU A 122 -9.27 2.71 2.79
CA LEU A 122 -10.70 2.90 3.10
C LEU A 122 -10.92 4.37 3.48
N GLY A 123 -11.91 5.03 2.89
CA GLY A 123 -12.25 6.43 3.19
C GLY A 123 -11.23 7.47 2.71
N GLY A 124 -10.28 7.13 1.83
CA GLY A 124 -9.42 8.14 1.20
C GLY A 124 -10.25 9.17 0.40
N PRO A 125 -9.78 10.42 0.24
CA PRO A 125 -10.51 11.48 -0.45
C PRO A 125 -10.89 11.14 -1.91
N HIS A 126 -10.33 10.07 -2.47
CA HIS A 126 -10.52 9.67 -3.87
C HIS A 126 -11.00 8.23 -4.05
N THR A 127 -11.25 7.48 -2.97
CA THR A 127 -11.90 6.17 -3.07
C THR A 127 -13.42 6.28 -3.22
N HIS A 128 -13.98 7.44 -2.86
CA HIS A 128 -15.40 7.76 -3.02
C HIS A 128 -15.83 7.85 -4.50
N ASP A 129 -14.90 8.02 -5.45
CA ASP A 129 -15.20 8.17 -6.88
C ASP A 129 -15.36 6.83 -7.62
N ARG A 130 -14.94 5.73 -7.01
CA ARG A 130 -15.06 4.39 -7.61
C ARG A 130 -15.54 3.44 -6.54
N ASP A 131 -16.82 3.09 -6.59
CA ASP A 131 -17.49 2.05 -5.80
C ASP A 131 -16.88 0.65 -6.05
N ILE A 132 -15.57 0.48 -5.84
CA ILE A 132 -14.84 -0.77 -6.03
C ILE A 132 -14.94 -1.54 -4.72
N PRO A 133 -15.68 -2.67 -4.69
CA PRO A 133 -15.74 -3.52 -3.52
C PRO A 133 -14.38 -4.15 -3.25
N GLN A 134 -13.98 -4.15 -1.99
CA GLN A 134 -12.84 -4.89 -1.48
C GLN A 134 -13.28 -6.24 -0.90
N THR A 135 -12.44 -7.26 -1.05
CA THR A 135 -12.67 -8.56 -0.41
C THR A 135 -12.22 -8.53 1.04
N ALA A 136 -13.04 -9.07 1.92
CA ALA A 136 -12.63 -9.46 3.27
C ALA A 136 -13.10 -10.89 3.55
N LEU A 137 -12.45 -11.52 4.53
CA LEU A 137 -12.87 -12.81 5.05
C LEU A 137 -13.14 -12.67 6.55
N MET A 138 -14.12 -13.40 7.04
CA MET A 138 -14.34 -13.56 8.47
C MET A 138 -14.73 -14.99 8.79
N THR A 139 -14.48 -15.39 10.01
CA THR A 139 -15.07 -16.60 10.59
C THR A 139 -16.31 -16.24 11.40
N SER A 140 -17.26 -17.17 11.53
CA SER A 140 -18.30 -17.15 12.57
C SER A 140 -18.79 -18.57 12.85
N ALA A 141 -19.13 -18.88 14.11
CA ALA A 141 -19.53 -20.23 14.52
C ALA A 141 -21.04 -20.45 14.71
N ARG A 142 -21.85 -19.38 14.70
CA ARG A 142 -23.27 -19.47 15.11
C ARG A 142 -24.24 -18.76 14.18
N ARG A 143 -23.85 -18.58 12.93
CA ARG A 143 -24.76 -17.99 11.94
C ARG A 143 -25.77 -19.03 11.44
N PRO A 144 -27.02 -18.64 11.16
CA PRO A 144 -28.06 -19.57 10.70
C PRO A 144 -27.78 -20.25 9.36
N ASP A 145 -26.92 -19.66 8.53
CA ASP A 145 -26.49 -20.15 7.22
C ASP A 145 -25.11 -20.83 7.26
N GLY A 146 -24.58 -21.11 8.45
CA GLY A 146 -23.35 -21.87 8.65
C GLY A 146 -23.55 -23.38 8.44
N GLU A 147 -22.48 -24.05 8.03
CA GLU A 147 -22.42 -25.49 7.77
C GLU A 147 -21.89 -26.27 8.99
N GLY A 148 -21.08 -25.62 9.86
CA GLY A 148 -20.26 -26.32 10.86
C GLY A 148 -20.04 -25.60 12.20
N ASP A 149 -19.00 -26.05 12.91
CA ASP A 149 -18.61 -25.52 14.21
C ASP A 149 -17.96 -24.13 14.10
N ALA A 150 -17.38 -23.80 12.94
CA ALA A 150 -17.00 -22.47 12.51
C ALA A 150 -16.91 -22.43 10.98
N ASP A 151 -17.40 -21.33 10.41
CA ASP A 151 -17.53 -21.16 8.97
C ASP A 151 -16.82 -19.90 8.50
N ILE A 152 -16.15 -19.98 7.36
CA ILE A 152 -15.54 -18.85 6.67
C ILE A 152 -16.56 -18.19 5.74
N TYR A 153 -16.65 -16.88 5.84
CA TYR A 153 -17.51 -16.03 5.03
C TYR A 153 -16.69 -15.04 4.21
N LEU A 154 -17.11 -14.84 2.96
CA LEU A 154 -16.66 -13.79 2.07
C LEU A 154 -17.49 -12.52 2.27
N LEU A 155 -16.80 -11.39 2.38
CA LEU A 155 -17.43 -10.08 2.37
C LEU A 155 -16.94 -9.26 1.18
N ARG A 156 -17.82 -8.39 0.72
CA ARG A 156 -17.52 -7.34 -0.27
C ARG A 156 -17.80 -6.01 0.39
N ILE A 157 -16.76 -5.23 0.66
CA ILE A 157 -16.85 -3.98 1.43
C ILE A 157 -16.51 -2.80 0.53
N ARG A 158 -17.36 -1.77 0.49
CA ARG A 158 -17.07 -0.51 -0.17
C ARG A 158 -16.01 0.26 0.60
N THR A 159 -15.48 1.29 -0.04
CA THR A 159 -14.43 2.13 0.54
C THR A 159 -14.91 2.97 1.72
N ASP A 160 -16.23 3.21 1.83
CA ASP A 160 -16.88 3.84 2.98
C ASP A 160 -17.09 2.87 4.16
N GLY A 161 -16.60 1.64 4.04
CA GLY A 161 -16.78 0.57 5.02
C GLY A 161 -18.12 -0.14 4.90
N MET A 162 -19.05 0.28 4.06
CA MET A 162 -20.36 -0.37 3.94
C MET A 162 -20.24 -1.69 3.18
N LEU A 163 -20.92 -2.72 3.68
CA LEU A 163 -21.07 -3.95 2.92
C LEU A 163 -21.85 -3.71 1.62
N VAL A 164 -21.35 -4.28 0.53
CA VAL A 164 -22.03 -4.35 -0.77
C VAL A 164 -23.13 -5.41 -0.75
N GLN A 165 -22.92 -6.46 0.04
CA GLN A 165 -23.84 -7.58 0.20
C GLN A 165 -23.68 -8.16 1.60
N GLU A 166 -24.70 -8.88 2.08
CA GLU A 166 -24.56 -9.68 3.29
C GLU A 166 -23.40 -10.68 3.13
N PRO A 167 -22.69 -11.00 4.22
CA PRO A 167 -21.66 -12.02 4.19
C PRO A 167 -22.13 -13.32 3.54
N THR A 168 -21.27 -13.90 2.70
CA THR A 168 -21.62 -15.11 1.95
C THR A 168 -20.72 -16.26 2.41
N PRO A 169 -21.27 -17.39 2.88
CA PRO A 169 -20.44 -18.52 3.29
C PRO A 169 -19.67 -19.07 2.08
N LEU A 170 -18.40 -19.43 2.28
CA LEU A 170 -17.61 -20.11 1.26
C LEU A 170 -17.88 -21.61 1.30
N THR A 171 -19.00 -22.03 0.72
CA THR A 171 -19.51 -23.42 0.79
C THR A 171 -18.56 -24.49 0.27
N GLU A 172 -17.65 -24.13 -0.64
CA GLU A 172 -16.62 -25.01 -1.19
C GLU A 172 -15.45 -25.22 -0.21
N ILE A 173 -15.30 -24.31 0.74
CA ILE A 173 -14.29 -24.34 1.81
C ILE A 173 -14.91 -24.86 3.10
N ASN A 174 -16.13 -24.49 3.45
CA ASN A 174 -16.69 -24.89 4.73
C ASN A 174 -17.12 -26.35 4.74
N THR A 175 -17.01 -26.97 5.91
CA THR A 175 -17.50 -28.32 6.20
C THR A 175 -18.29 -28.27 7.51
N SER A 176 -18.77 -29.43 7.99
CA SER A 176 -19.38 -29.50 9.31
C SER A 176 -18.37 -29.39 10.47
N ARG A 177 -17.10 -29.08 10.19
CA ARG A 177 -16.02 -28.97 11.18
C ARG A 177 -15.77 -27.49 11.48
N TRP A 178 -14.65 -27.22 12.14
CA TRP A 178 -14.19 -25.88 12.44
C TRP A 178 -13.25 -25.42 11.33
N GLU A 179 -13.71 -24.50 10.49
CA GLU A 179 -12.92 -23.77 9.49
C GLU A 179 -12.82 -22.30 9.91
N SER A 180 -11.60 -21.81 10.10
CA SER A 180 -11.40 -20.54 10.82
C SER A 180 -10.08 -19.86 10.48
N GLN A 181 -9.91 -18.65 11.01
CA GLN A 181 -8.68 -17.85 10.92
C GLN A 181 -8.14 -17.73 9.47
N PRO A 182 -8.98 -17.38 8.48
CA PRO A 182 -8.55 -17.41 7.09
C PRO A 182 -7.58 -16.28 6.76
N THR A 183 -6.88 -16.40 5.64
CA THR A 183 -6.06 -15.39 4.99
C THR A 183 -6.17 -15.58 3.48
N ILE A 184 -6.12 -14.50 2.70
CA ILE A 184 -6.29 -14.47 1.25
C ILE A 184 -5.10 -13.80 0.58
N ALA A 185 -4.61 -14.38 -0.51
CA ALA A 185 -3.52 -13.78 -1.29
C ALA A 185 -3.88 -12.36 -1.75
N PRO A 186 -2.91 -11.43 -1.87
CA PRO A 186 -3.17 -10.05 -2.31
C PRO A 186 -3.86 -9.94 -3.67
N ASP A 187 -3.64 -10.92 -4.56
CA ASP A 187 -4.26 -11.03 -5.88
C ASP A 187 -5.52 -11.90 -5.90
N GLU A 188 -6.00 -12.34 -4.72
CA GLU A 188 -7.13 -13.27 -4.53
C GLU A 188 -6.92 -14.66 -5.15
N SER A 189 -5.70 -15.03 -5.56
CA SER A 189 -5.45 -16.31 -6.24
C SER A 189 -5.64 -17.54 -5.35
N PHE A 190 -5.54 -17.39 -4.03
CA PHE A 190 -5.76 -18.47 -3.07
C PHE A 190 -6.19 -17.95 -1.69
N ILE A 191 -6.79 -18.82 -0.90
CA ILE A 191 -7.10 -18.64 0.53
C ILE A 191 -6.34 -19.72 1.30
N ILE A 192 -5.74 -19.34 2.44
CA ILE A 192 -5.20 -20.26 3.44
C ILE A 192 -6.01 -20.10 4.73
N PHE A 193 -6.32 -21.17 5.44
CA PHE A 193 -7.12 -21.12 6.66
C PHE A 193 -6.76 -22.28 7.59
N THR A 194 -7.19 -22.20 8.85
CA THR A 194 -7.03 -23.28 9.83
C THR A 194 -8.25 -24.19 9.84
N SER A 195 -8.05 -25.50 9.93
CA SER A 195 -9.14 -26.47 10.01
C SER A 195 -8.80 -27.68 10.87
N ILE A 196 -9.83 -28.28 11.48
CA ILE A 196 -9.77 -29.54 12.26
C ILE A 196 -10.23 -30.77 11.46
N ARG A 197 -10.11 -30.73 10.13
CA ARG A 197 -10.48 -31.87 9.28
C ARG A 197 -9.58 -33.08 9.57
N SER A 198 -10.16 -34.26 9.39
CA SER A 198 -9.51 -35.53 9.72
C SER A 198 -8.42 -35.98 8.77
N ASP A 199 -8.25 -35.33 7.62
CA ASP A 199 -7.19 -35.59 6.64
C ASP A 199 -5.95 -34.70 6.83
N GLY A 200 -5.87 -34.02 7.98
CA GLY A 200 -4.72 -33.27 8.44
C GLY A 200 -3.62 -34.14 9.07
N GLU A 201 -2.49 -33.51 9.38
CA GLU A 201 -1.37 -34.13 10.08
C GLU A 201 -1.53 -34.04 11.62
N GLY A 202 -2.22 -33.00 12.10
CA GLY A 202 -2.43 -32.67 13.52
C GLY A 202 -3.89 -32.46 13.91
N GLU A 203 -4.13 -31.81 15.06
CA GLU A 203 -5.50 -31.47 15.50
C GLU A 203 -6.03 -30.22 14.77
N MET A 204 -5.18 -29.21 14.60
CA MET A 204 -5.45 -28.00 13.81
C MET A 204 -4.37 -27.85 12.75
N ASP A 205 -4.78 -27.76 11.49
CA ASP A 205 -3.88 -27.74 10.36
C ASP A 205 -4.17 -26.56 9.42
N LEU A 206 -3.16 -26.10 8.70
CA LEU A 206 -3.35 -25.12 7.63
C LEU A 206 -3.74 -25.82 6.32
N TYR A 207 -4.80 -25.31 5.70
CA TYR A 207 -5.29 -25.73 4.40
C TYR A 207 -5.27 -24.56 3.43
N MET A 208 -5.09 -24.86 2.14
CA MET A 208 -5.15 -23.90 1.05
C MET A 208 -6.20 -24.28 0.02
N SER A 209 -6.96 -23.29 -0.43
CA SER A 209 -7.84 -23.41 -1.60
C SER A 209 -7.45 -22.41 -2.68
N LEU A 210 -7.35 -22.91 -3.92
CA LEU A 210 -7.02 -22.10 -5.09
C LEU A 210 -8.28 -21.52 -5.73
N ARG A 211 -8.17 -20.30 -6.26
CA ARG A 211 -9.24 -19.65 -6.99
C ARG A 211 -9.36 -20.22 -8.40
N ASN A 212 -10.57 -20.64 -8.75
CA ASN A 212 -10.93 -21.13 -10.08
C ASN A 212 -11.10 -19.97 -11.07
N ASN A 213 -11.10 -20.29 -12.38
CA ASN A 213 -11.29 -19.30 -13.45
C ASN A 213 -12.68 -18.65 -13.45
N ASP A 214 -13.70 -19.32 -12.88
CA ASP A 214 -15.05 -18.77 -12.71
C ASP A 214 -15.16 -17.85 -11.47
N GLY A 215 -14.08 -17.76 -10.69
CA GLY A 215 -13.98 -16.92 -9.51
C GLY A 215 -14.40 -17.55 -8.19
N THR A 216 -14.88 -18.80 -8.22
CA THR A 216 -15.07 -19.64 -7.03
C THR A 216 -13.74 -20.16 -6.48
N TYR A 217 -13.76 -20.79 -5.31
CA TYR A 217 -12.60 -21.45 -4.73
C TYR A 217 -12.74 -22.97 -4.85
N GLY A 218 -11.63 -23.66 -5.15
CA GLY A 218 -11.60 -25.10 -5.31
C GLY A 218 -11.64 -25.86 -3.99
N LEU A 219 -11.59 -27.19 -4.06
CA LEU A 219 -11.47 -28.03 -2.87
C LEU A 219 -10.14 -27.72 -2.16
N PRO A 220 -10.14 -27.45 -0.85
CA PRO A 220 -8.91 -27.16 -0.14
C PRO A 220 -8.04 -28.40 0.05
N ALA A 221 -6.73 -28.22 0.07
CA ALA A 221 -5.75 -29.24 0.40
C ALA A 221 -4.93 -28.81 1.62
N SER A 222 -4.57 -29.78 2.48
CA SER A 222 -3.64 -29.55 3.58
C SER A 222 -2.30 -29.04 3.05
N LEU A 223 -1.66 -28.11 3.76
CA LEU A 223 -0.31 -27.66 3.41
C LEU A 223 0.76 -28.73 3.63
N GLY A 224 0.49 -29.70 4.53
CA GLY A 224 1.38 -30.80 4.84
C GLY A 224 2.78 -30.36 5.30
N GLU A 225 3.71 -31.31 5.34
CA GLU A 225 5.11 -30.99 5.62
C GLU A 225 5.72 -30.06 4.55
N PRO A 226 6.58 -29.10 4.92
CA PRO A 226 7.13 -28.88 6.26
C PRO A 226 6.32 -27.88 7.11
N VAL A 227 5.15 -27.45 6.66
CA VAL A 227 4.38 -26.40 7.34
C VAL A 227 3.59 -26.98 8.49
N ASN A 228 2.77 -27.99 8.20
CA ASN A 228 1.97 -28.68 9.19
C ASN A 228 2.81 -29.73 9.93
N THR A 229 2.47 -29.94 11.19
CA THR A 229 3.11 -30.89 12.10
C THR A 229 2.06 -31.85 12.67
N SER A 230 2.46 -32.70 13.60
CA SER A 230 1.51 -33.55 14.33
C SER A 230 0.71 -32.82 15.41
N ASP A 231 1.04 -31.55 15.69
CA ASP A 231 0.40 -30.74 16.72
C ASP A 231 -0.53 -29.69 16.08
N ASN A 232 -0.43 -28.40 16.42
CA ASN A 232 -1.33 -27.37 15.92
C ASN A 232 -0.61 -26.30 15.10
N GLU A 233 -1.17 -25.99 13.94
CA GLU A 233 -0.85 -24.80 13.15
C GLU A 233 -2.09 -23.95 12.94
N LEU A 234 -2.00 -22.65 13.27
CA LEU A 234 -3.13 -21.74 13.25
C LEU A 234 -2.71 -20.31 12.85
N SER A 235 -3.70 -19.42 12.74
CA SER A 235 -3.53 -17.99 12.50
C SER A 235 -2.66 -17.64 11.29
N PRO A 236 -2.93 -18.21 10.10
CA PRO A 236 -2.17 -17.90 8.91
C PRO A 236 -2.33 -16.43 8.52
N HIS A 237 -1.24 -15.82 8.07
CA HIS A 237 -1.18 -14.47 7.51
C HIS A 237 -0.27 -14.47 6.29
N ILE A 238 -0.88 -14.43 5.10
CA ILE A 238 -0.12 -14.28 3.86
C ILE A 238 0.31 -12.82 3.70
N ALA A 239 1.61 -12.63 3.51
CA ALA A 239 2.20 -11.31 3.36
C ALA A 239 1.87 -10.70 1.99
N PRO A 240 2.10 -9.38 1.84
CA PRO A 240 1.78 -8.68 0.61
C PRO A 240 2.58 -9.08 -0.64
N ASP A 241 3.67 -9.87 -0.52
CA ASP A 241 4.33 -10.50 -1.67
C ASP A 241 3.55 -11.68 -2.27
N GLY A 242 2.49 -12.14 -1.59
CA GLY A 242 1.71 -13.32 -1.97
C GLY A 242 2.48 -14.64 -1.83
N ARG A 243 3.63 -14.64 -1.16
CA ARG A 243 4.55 -15.80 -1.09
C ARG A 243 5.07 -16.07 0.31
N THR A 244 5.15 -15.07 1.17
CA THR A 244 5.62 -15.23 2.55
C THR A 244 4.41 -15.46 3.45
N LEU A 245 4.37 -16.61 4.12
CA LEU A 245 3.32 -16.97 5.07
C LEU A 245 3.87 -16.86 6.48
N PHE A 246 3.17 -16.12 7.33
CA PHE A 246 3.33 -16.16 8.76
C PHE A 246 2.21 -17.02 9.35
N PHE A 247 2.50 -17.80 10.38
CA PHE A 247 1.51 -18.62 11.07
C PHE A 247 2.01 -18.93 12.47
N SER A 248 1.12 -19.41 13.34
CA SER A 248 1.46 -19.78 14.71
C SER A 248 1.44 -21.29 14.85
N SER A 249 2.38 -21.86 15.61
CA SER A 249 2.44 -23.31 15.82
C SER A 249 3.02 -23.67 17.18
N ASP A 250 2.48 -24.73 17.80
CA ASP A 250 3.01 -25.36 19.01
C ASP A 250 3.75 -26.69 18.71
N GLY A 251 3.80 -27.13 17.45
CA GLY A 251 4.51 -28.36 17.03
C GLY A 251 5.92 -28.15 16.49
N HIS A 252 6.25 -26.94 16.05
CA HIS A 252 7.60 -26.58 15.65
C HIS A 252 8.49 -26.25 16.85
N ASN A 253 9.81 -26.38 16.69
CA ASN A 253 10.76 -25.99 17.75
C ASN A 253 10.65 -24.48 18.07
N GLY A 254 10.11 -24.16 19.24
CA GLY A 254 9.82 -22.80 19.69
C GLY A 254 10.26 -22.49 21.13
N PHE A 255 9.68 -21.43 21.68
CA PHE A 255 9.97 -20.86 23.00
C PHE A 255 8.91 -21.19 24.06
N GLY A 256 7.70 -21.58 23.64
CA GLY A 256 6.53 -21.63 24.52
C GLY A 256 5.36 -22.43 23.98
N GLY A 257 4.16 -21.84 24.10
CA GLY A 257 2.93 -22.37 23.50
C GLY A 257 2.97 -22.21 21.99
N ALA A 258 1.92 -21.65 21.40
CA ALA A 258 1.93 -21.32 19.98
C ALA A 258 2.94 -20.20 19.70
N ASP A 259 3.97 -20.46 18.92
CA ASP A 259 4.98 -19.49 18.50
C ASP A 259 4.70 -19.02 17.06
N ILE A 260 5.06 -17.78 16.71
CA ILE A 260 4.94 -17.29 15.34
C ILE A 260 6.16 -17.72 14.50
N PHE A 261 5.88 -18.37 13.38
CA PHE A 261 6.83 -18.79 12.36
C PHE A 261 6.59 -18.07 11.04
N ARG A 262 7.61 -18.07 10.19
CA ARG A 262 7.54 -17.62 8.80
C ARG A 262 8.06 -18.70 7.87
N THR A 263 7.32 -18.97 6.79
CA THR A 263 7.78 -19.75 5.64
C THR A 263 7.58 -18.95 4.35
N ARG A 264 8.21 -19.39 3.26
CA ARG A 264 8.08 -18.79 1.94
C ARG A 264 7.77 -19.84 0.89
N MET A 265 6.87 -19.51 -0.02
CA MET A 265 6.53 -20.32 -1.17
C MET A 265 7.63 -20.21 -2.24
N ASN A 266 8.09 -21.36 -2.72
CA ASN A 266 9.00 -21.52 -3.84
C ASN A 266 8.25 -21.30 -5.18
N ASP A 267 9.00 -21.14 -6.27
CA ASP A 267 8.40 -20.94 -7.61
C ASP A 267 7.61 -22.15 -8.12
N ASP A 268 7.84 -23.34 -7.56
CA ASP A 268 7.09 -24.56 -7.87
C ASP A 268 5.84 -24.75 -7.00
N GLY A 269 5.52 -23.78 -6.13
CA GLY A 269 4.38 -23.81 -5.22
C GLY A 269 4.62 -24.55 -3.91
N THR A 270 5.80 -25.13 -3.69
CA THR A 270 6.14 -25.79 -2.41
C THR A 270 6.51 -24.77 -1.34
N TRP A 271 6.28 -25.11 -0.08
CA TRP A 271 6.68 -24.27 1.06
C TRP A 271 8.07 -24.62 1.57
N GLN A 272 8.84 -23.61 1.94
CA GLN A 272 10.12 -23.79 2.62
C GLN A 272 9.92 -24.25 4.07
N THR A 273 10.98 -24.76 4.70
CA THR A 273 10.95 -25.05 6.14
C THR A 273 10.65 -23.77 6.93
N PRO A 274 9.66 -23.79 7.83
CA PRO A 274 9.33 -22.64 8.68
C PRO A 274 10.50 -22.21 9.57
N VAL A 275 10.60 -20.90 9.77
CA VAL A 275 11.61 -20.26 10.62
C VAL A 275 10.91 -19.48 11.73
N ASN A 276 11.24 -19.78 12.98
CA ASN A 276 10.73 -19.08 14.15
C ASN A 276 11.13 -17.59 14.13
N LEU A 277 10.23 -16.67 14.48
CA LEU A 277 10.52 -15.22 14.47
C LEU A 277 11.42 -14.74 15.63
N GLY A 278 11.78 -15.63 16.55
CA GLY A 278 12.76 -15.39 17.60
C GLY A 278 12.17 -14.72 18.84
N ALA A 279 13.00 -14.65 19.88
CA ALA A 279 12.61 -14.25 21.24
C ALA A 279 12.14 -12.79 21.41
N ALA A 280 12.23 -11.97 20.35
CA ALA A 280 11.68 -10.62 20.38
C ALA A 280 10.15 -10.62 20.21
N ILE A 281 9.63 -11.60 19.46
CA ILE A 281 8.18 -11.83 19.31
C ILE A 281 7.76 -12.97 20.22
N ASN A 282 8.40 -14.13 20.10
CA ASN A 282 7.95 -15.36 20.74
C ASN A 282 8.43 -15.48 22.18
N THR A 283 7.54 -15.89 23.07
CA THR A 283 7.76 -16.00 24.51
C THR A 283 7.43 -17.41 24.99
N ARG A 284 7.14 -17.59 26.29
CA ARG A 284 6.62 -18.86 26.81
C ARG A 284 5.11 -19.00 26.63
N ALA A 285 4.45 -17.90 26.28
CA ALA A 285 3.02 -17.79 26.12
C ALA A 285 2.60 -18.27 24.72
N ASN A 286 1.36 -17.98 24.34
CA ASN A 286 0.88 -18.06 22.97
C ASN A 286 1.10 -16.71 22.29
N GLU A 287 1.63 -16.75 21.07
CA GLU A 287 1.70 -15.66 20.12
C GLU A 287 0.95 -16.07 18.86
N VAL A 288 -0.15 -15.37 18.59
CA VAL A 288 -1.12 -15.71 17.54
C VAL A 288 -1.51 -14.50 16.71
N PHE A 289 -2.17 -14.73 15.59
CA PHE A 289 -2.71 -13.69 14.71
C PHE A 289 -1.69 -12.61 14.29
N PHE A 290 -0.55 -13.03 13.73
CA PHE A 290 0.42 -12.09 13.18
C PHE A 290 -0.21 -11.24 12.06
N ALA A 291 0.04 -9.94 12.10
CA ALA A 291 -0.44 -8.96 11.15
C ALA A 291 0.71 -8.07 10.68
N GLY A 292 1.34 -8.50 9.57
CA GLY A 292 2.34 -7.73 8.84
C GLY A 292 1.73 -7.09 7.61
N GLY A 293 1.40 -5.79 7.68
CA GLY A 293 0.65 -5.10 6.61
C GLY A 293 1.09 -3.66 6.35
N GLY A 294 2.18 -3.20 6.96
CA GLY A 294 2.72 -1.85 6.74
C GLY A 294 4.23 -1.80 6.94
N TYR A 295 4.88 -0.78 6.38
CA TYR A 295 6.33 -0.61 6.44
C TYR A 295 6.87 -0.30 7.85
N GLU A 296 6.04 0.30 8.70
CA GLU A 296 6.51 0.86 9.97
C GLU A 296 6.37 -0.10 11.15
N ARG A 297 5.32 -0.91 11.15
CA ARG A 297 4.96 -1.76 12.31
C ARG A 297 4.32 -3.07 11.89
N CYS A 298 4.45 -4.08 12.75
CA CYS A 298 3.68 -5.32 12.73
C CYS A 298 2.91 -5.44 14.04
N MET A 299 1.82 -6.20 14.04
CA MET A 299 1.03 -6.49 15.24
C MET A 299 0.79 -7.98 15.37
N PHE A 300 0.47 -8.42 16.58
CA PHE A 300 0.05 -9.79 16.87
C PHE A 300 -0.68 -9.80 18.22
N ALA A 301 -1.34 -10.90 18.55
CA ALA A 301 -2.01 -11.10 19.82
C ALA A 301 -1.24 -12.10 20.69
N SER A 302 -1.23 -11.91 22.01
CA SER A 302 -0.55 -12.83 22.94
C SER A 302 -1.17 -12.82 24.33
N ASP A 303 -1.10 -13.94 25.03
CA ASP A 303 -1.51 -14.12 26.43
C ASP A 303 -0.31 -14.08 27.40
N ARG A 304 0.76 -13.37 27.01
CA ARG A 304 1.96 -13.22 27.84
C ARG A 304 1.70 -12.47 29.14
N ASP A 305 2.47 -12.80 30.16
CA ASP A 305 2.42 -12.13 31.46
C ASP A 305 2.57 -10.61 31.32
N GLY A 306 1.69 -9.87 32.01
CA GLY A 306 1.69 -8.41 32.02
C GLY A 306 0.63 -7.77 31.13
N GLY A 307 -0.02 -8.54 30.26
CA GLY A 307 -1.19 -8.11 29.50
C GLY A 307 -2.41 -7.76 30.37
N LEU A 308 -3.36 -7.05 29.78
CA LEU A 308 -4.57 -6.54 30.43
C LEU A 308 -5.72 -7.56 30.42
N GLY A 309 -5.79 -8.42 29.41
CA GLY A 309 -6.88 -9.34 29.12
C GLY A 309 -6.44 -10.81 29.10
N GLY A 310 -7.14 -11.62 28.29
CA GLY A 310 -6.72 -13.00 28.00
C GLY A 310 -5.70 -13.00 26.86
N LEU A 311 -6.14 -12.65 25.66
CA LEU A 311 -5.26 -12.19 24.57
C LEU A 311 -5.21 -10.67 24.53
N ASP A 312 -4.01 -10.13 24.33
CA ASP A 312 -3.73 -8.71 24.19
C ASP A 312 -2.95 -8.41 22.90
N ILE A 313 -3.15 -7.22 22.33
CA ILE A 313 -2.45 -6.73 21.13
C ILE A 313 -1.08 -6.16 21.49
N TYR A 314 -0.07 -6.67 20.78
CA TYR A 314 1.31 -6.20 20.83
C TYR A 314 1.72 -5.63 19.48
N GLU A 315 2.58 -4.61 19.51
CA GLU A 315 3.12 -3.92 18.34
C GLU A 315 4.65 -4.06 18.31
N GLY A 316 5.19 -4.47 17.16
CA GLY A 316 6.62 -4.49 16.87
C GLY A 316 7.03 -3.33 15.96
N THR A 317 8.04 -2.56 16.34
CA THR A 317 8.59 -1.44 15.55
C THR A 317 10.13 -1.39 15.59
N PRO A 318 10.82 -1.02 14.49
CA PRO A 318 10.29 -0.90 13.13
C PRO A 318 9.87 -2.27 12.57
N ASN A 319 8.99 -2.36 11.58
CA ASN A 319 8.64 -3.65 10.97
C ASN A 319 9.83 -4.23 10.17
N ILE A 320 10.65 -5.05 10.83
CA ILE A 320 11.78 -5.75 10.21
C ILE A 320 11.35 -6.95 9.36
N PHE A 321 10.06 -7.31 9.38
CA PHE A 321 9.56 -8.47 8.66
C PHE A 321 8.99 -8.11 7.29
N ALA A 322 8.52 -6.87 7.09
CA ALA A 322 7.76 -6.31 5.97
C ALA A 322 8.06 -6.87 4.56
N PRO A 323 7.60 -8.10 4.23
CA PRO A 323 7.98 -8.75 2.99
C PRO A 323 7.03 -8.33 1.88
N GLY A 324 7.56 -8.12 0.67
CA GLY A 324 6.73 -7.75 -0.48
C GLY A 324 6.60 -6.27 -0.75
N TYR A 325 7.43 -5.49 -0.07
CA TYR A 325 7.35 -4.05 -0.08
C TYR A 325 8.60 -3.47 -0.75
N THR A 326 8.39 -2.72 -1.84
CA THR A 326 9.44 -2.00 -2.57
C THR A 326 9.32 -0.51 -2.29
N SER A 327 10.41 0.11 -1.84
CA SER A 327 10.49 1.56 -1.72
C SER A 327 10.89 2.19 -3.04
N VAL A 328 10.07 3.07 -3.62
CA VAL A 328 10.46 3.87 -4.78
C VAL A 328 10.82 5.27 -4.34
N ARG A 329 12.11 5.63 -4.44
CA ARG A 329 12.57 6.99 -4.17
C ARG A 329 12.47 7.82 -5.43
N LEU A 330 11.62 8.84 -5.42
CA LEU A 330 11.41 9.74 -6.54
C LEU A 330 12.06 11.09 -6.30
N HIS A 331 12.88 11.51 -7.26
CA HIS A 331 13.43 12.86 -7.32
C HIS A 331 13.04 13.53 -8.64
N LEU A 332 12.44 14.71 -8.55
CA LEU A 332 12.14 15.54 -9.70
C LEU A 332 13.27 16.54 -9.91
N ARG A 333 13.71 16.73 -11.16
CA ARG A 333 14.78 17.69 -11.49
C ARG A 333 14.45 18.48 -12.74
N ASP A 334 14.81 19.76 -12.73
CA ASP A 334 14.80 20.60 -13.93
C ASP A 334 15.98 20.20 -14.85
N THR A 335 15.70 19.96 -16.13
CA THR A 335 16.73 19.60 -17.12
C THR A 335 17.77 20.69 -17.33
N THR A 336 17.38 21.95 -17.16
CA THR A 336 18.20 23.15 -17.41
C THR A 336 19.03 23.48 -16.19
N THR A 337 18.40 23.71 -15.04
CA THR A 337 19.10 24.14 -13.83
C THR A 337 19.70 22.98 -13.03
N ARG A 338 19.30 21.73 -13.31
CA ARG A 338 19.64 20.51 -12.54
C ARG A 338 19.20 20.54 -11.08
N ARG A 339 18.49 21.59 -10.65
CA ARG A 339 17.95 21.71 -9.29
C ARG A 339 16.74 20.80 -9.12
N GLY A 340 16.51 20.42 -7.87
CA GLY A 340 15.34 19.64 -7.52
C GLY A 340 14.06 20.46 -7.63
N VAL A 341 12.96 19.79 -7.93
CA VAL A 341 11.66 20.41 -8.19
C VAL A 341 10.68 19.87 -7.15
N ALA A 342 10.06 20.77 -6.38
CA ALA A 342 8.97 20.41 -5.50
C ALA A 342 7.72 20.06 -6.32
N GLY A 343 6.80 19.31 -5.73
CA GLY A 343 5.56 18.98 -6.42
C GLY A 343 4.66 18.08 -5.60
N ARG A 344 3.73 17.44 -6.29
CA ARG A 344 2.87 16.39 -5.73
C ARG A 344 3.04 15.11 -6.52
N VAL A 345 2.87 13.99 -5.84
CA VAL A 345 2.84 12.66 -6.44
C VAL A 345 1.51 12.00 -6.11
N ARG A 346 0.98 11.28 -7.08
CA ARG A 346 -0.15 10.38 -6.93
C ARG A 346 0.19 9.05 -7.56
N VAL A 347 -0.11 7.96 -6.86
CA VAL A 347 0.16 6.59 -7.33
C VAL A 347 -1.17 5.88 -7.52
N VAL A 348 -1.31 5.26 -8.68
CA VAL A 348 -2.52 4.54 -9.10
C VAL A 348 -2.13 3.10 -9.39
N GLU A 349 -2.77 2.15 -8.72
CA GLU A 349 -2.67 0.72 -9.07
C GLU A 349 -3.45 0.48 -10.37
N THR A 350 -2.85 -0.23 -11.32
CA THR A 350 -3.31 -0.23 -12.72
C THR A 350 -4.40 -1.24 -13.05
N SER A 351 -4.53 -2.34 -12.29
CA SER A 351 -5.54 -3.38 -12.57
C SER A 351 -6.96 -2.91 -12.22
N ARG A 352 -7.14 -2.19 -11.11
CA ARG A 352 -8.45 -1.64 -10.70
C ARG A 352 -8.52 -0.11 -10.85
N GLY A 353 -7.38 0.55 -11.04
CA GLY A 353 -7.29 1.97 -11.35
C GLY A 353 -7.55 2.89 -10.16
N GLY A 354 -7.44 2.40 -8.93
CA GLY A 354 -7.61 3.20 -7.71
C GLY A 354 -6.31 3.89 -7.28
N ILE A 355 -6.44 5.06 -6.65
CA ILE A 355 -5.31 5.79 -6.05
C ILE A 355 -4.94 5.12 -4.74
N VAL A 356 -3.66 4.79 -4.58
CA VAL A 356 -3.13 4.02 -3.43
C VAL A 356 -2.20 4.85 -2.54
N TYR A 357 -1.65 5.94 -3.08
CA TYR A 357 -0.74 6.83 -2.36
C TYR A 357 -0.80 8.24 -2.96
N GLU A 358 -0.77 9.26 -2.11
CA GLU A 358 -0.64 10.66 -2.51
C GLU A 358 0.18 11.42 -1.48
N SER A 359 1.14 12.23 -1.93
CA SER A 359 1.99 13.02 -1.04
C SER A 359 2.59 14.22 -1.78
N THR A 360 3.27 15.08 -1.03
CA THR A 360 4.16 16.11 -1.59
C THR A 360 5.53 15.51 -1.89
N ILE A 361 6.24 16.14 -2.82
CA ILE A 361 7.62 15.82 -3.18
C ILE A 361 8.46 17.01 -2.75
N ASP A 362 9.43 16.78 -1.87
CA ASP A 362 10.38 17.80 -1.46
C ASP A 362 11.41 18.05 -2.57
N ALA A 363 11.78 19.32 -2.77
CA ALA A 363 12.73 19.69 -3.82
C ALA A 363 14.11 19.09 -3.56
N GLU A 364 14.57 19.00 -2.32
CA GLU A 364 15.91 18.52 -2.00
C GLU A 364 15.93 16.99 -1.82
N ASN A 365 14.99 16.49 -1.02
CA ASN A 365 14.97 15.12 -0.54
C ASN A 365 14.10 14.19 -1.41
N GLY A 366 13.26 14.75 -2.29
CA GLY A 366 12.30 13.98 -3.07
C GLY A 366 11.18 13.40 -2.20
N VAL A 367 10.73 12.20 -2.56
CA VAL A 367 9.77 11.41 -1.78
C VAL A 367 10.15 9.94 -1.84
N THR A 368 9.99 9.21 -0.75
CA THR A 368 10.11 7.74 -0.75
C THR A 368 8.72 7.15 -0.65
N ILE A 369 8.34 6.37 -1.66
CA ILE A 369 7.01 5.81 -1.79
C ILE A 369 7.05 4.32 -1.45
N PRO A 370 6.35 3.90 -0.40
CA PRO A 370 6.07 2.48 -0.16
C PRO A 370 5.14 1.90 -1.24
N MET A 371 5.57 0.84 -1.95
CA MET A 371 4.78 0.17 -3.00
C MET A 371 4.78 -1.36 -2.83
N LEU A 372 3.70 -2.05 -3.21
CA LEU A 372 3.63 -3.51 -3.14
C LEU A 372 4.20 -4.15 -4.40
N ALA A 373 5.12 -5.09 -4.24
CA ALA A 373 5.86 -5.68 -5.36
C ALA A 373 4.97 -6.49 -6.32
N ALA A 374 3.87 -7.05 -5.82
CA ALA A 374 2.95 -7.87 -6.58
C ALA A 374 2.12 -7.08 -7.63
N PHE A 375 2.16 -5.74 -7.60
CA PHE A 375 1.26 -4.91 -8.40
C PHE A 375 1.99 -4.02 -9.41
N LYS A 376 1.21 -3.55 -10.38
CA LYS A 376 1.65 -2.61 -11.41
C LYS A 376 1.02 -1.26 -11.17
N TYR A 377 1.82 -0.21 -11.32
CA TYR A 377 1.43 1.13 -10.95
C TYR A 377 1.65 2.13 -12.08
N ARG A 378 0.85 3.18 -12.02
CA ARG A 378 1.03 4.42 -12.75
C ARG A 378 1.28 5.51 -11.71
N VAL A 379 2.37 6.25 -11.86
CA VAL A 379 2.72 7.37 -10.97
C VAL A 379 2.49 8.66 -11.74
N GLU A 380 1.55 9.45 -11.27
CA GLU A 380 1.18 10.77 -11.75
C GLU A 380 1.99 11.80 -10.95
N LEU A 381 2.75 12.62 -11.65
CA LEU A 381 3.68 13.59 -11.08
C LEU A 381 3.23 14.98 -11.49
N MET A 382 3.01 15.83 -10.49
CA MET A 382 2.53 17.20 -10.65
C MET A 382 3.61 18.15 -10.11
N PRO A 383 4.71 18.36 -10.86
CA PRO A 383 5.80 19.28 -10.50
C PRO A 383 5.31 20.73 -10.44
N GLU A 384 5.82 21.51 -9.52
CA GLU A 384 5.55 22.95 -9.48
C GLU A 384 6.21 23.66 -10.67
N SER A 385 5.45 24.51 -11.37
CA SER A 385 5.94 25.31 -12.52
C SER A 385 6.31 24.51 -13.79
N PHE A 386 6.00 23.21 -13.86
CA PHE A 386 6.16 22.39 -15.06
C PHE A 386 4.84 21.68 -15.41
N ASN A 387 4.77 21.08 -16.60
CA ASN A 387 3.63 20.28 -16.99
C ASN A 387 3.62 18.95 -16.22
N ASP A 388 2.43 18.53 -15.84
CA ASP A 388 2.19 17.20 -15.27
C ASP A 388 2.73 16.10 -16.19
N THR A 389 3.24 15.04 -15.58
CA THR A 389 3.71 13.87 -16.31
C THR A 389 3.25 12.59 -15.64
N THR A 390 3.35 11.49 -16.35
CA THR A 390 2.93 10.19 -15.85
C THR A 390 3.94 9.14 -16.27
N ILE A 391 4.36 8.33 -15.31
CA ILE A 391 5.29 7.22 -15.53
C ILE A 391 4.63 5.91 -15.14
N ALA A 392 4.90 4.86 -15.90
CA ALA A 392 4.55 3.51 -15.49
C ALA A 392 5.68 2.94 -14.61
N ILE A 393 5.29 2.25 -13.54
CA ILE A 393 6.18 1.45 -12.71
C ILE A 393 5.64 0.02 -12.70
N SER A 394 6.36 -0.87 -13.36
CA SER A 394 6.10 -2.30 -13.40
C SER A 394 7.29 -3.07 -12.85
N ASP A 395 7.06 -4.36 -12.60
CA ASP A 395 8.13 -5.33 -12.31
C ASP A 395 8.92 -4.97 -11.05
N LEU A 396 8.20 -4.52 -10.03
CA LEU A 396 8.75 -4.23 -8.72
C LEU A 396 9.27 -5.52 -8.10
N VAL A 397 10.49 -5.46 -7.57
CA VAL A 397 11.09 -6.55 -6.80
C VAL A 397 10.88 -6.24 -5.33
N ALA A 398 10.27 -7.18 -4.61
CA ALA A 398 10.08 -7.10 -3.17
C ALA A 398 11.40 -6.74 -2.46
N ASP A 399 11.29 -5.95 -1.40
CA ASP A 399 12.35 -5.75 -0.43
C ASP A 399 13.55 -4.98 -1.01
N GLN A 400 13.27 -4.12 -1.99
CA GLN A 400 14.27 -3.26 -2.64
C GLN A 400 13.93 -1.78 -2.53
N THR A 401 14.96 -0.95 -2.68
CA THR A 401 14.80 0.49 -2.95
C THR A 401 15.12 0.77 -4.42
N ILE A 402 14.18 1.38 -5.14
CA ILE A 402 14.34 1.79 -6.53
C ILE A 402 14.42 3.31 -6.60
N ASP A 403 15.59 3.85 -6.91
CA ASP A 403 15.76 5.28 -7.17
C ASP A 403 15.31 5.63 -8.60
N ARG A 404 14.30 6.49 -8.72
CA ARG A 404 13.77 7.02 -9.97
C ARG A 404 13.96 8.54 -10.03
N ARG A 405 14.72 8.98 -11.03
CA ARG A 405 14.92 10.40 -11.33
C ARG A 405 14.09 10.78 -12.54
N VAL A 406 13.17 11.71 -12.36
CA VAL A 406 12.32 12.23 -13.44
C VAL A 406 12.77 13.65 -13.76
N VAL A 407 13.06 13.90 -15.03
CA VAL A 407 13.59 15.19 -15.49
C VAL A 407 12.53 15.95 -16.28
N PHE A 408 12.36 17.23 -15.95
CA PHE A 408 11.38 18.12 -16.55
C PHE A 408 12.08 19.22 -17.34
N ALA A 409 11.65 19.40 -18.59
CA ALA A 409 12.08 20.53 -19.40
C ALA A 409 11.07 21.66 -19.27
N SER A 410 11.54 22.85 -18.93
CA SER A 410 10.77 24.07 -19.13
C SER A 410 10.48 24.19 -20.63
N THR A 411 9.25 24.56 -20.99
CA THR A 411 8.96 24.95 -22.37
C THR A 411 9.90 26.10 -22.71
N PRO A 412 10.70 26.02 -23.80
CA PRO A 412 11.52 27.13 -24.21
C PRO A 412 10.63 28.37 -24.36
N PRO A 413 11.05 29.57 -23.90
CA PRO A 413 10.31 30.77 -24.23
C PRO A 413 10.13 30.84 -25.75
N PRO A 414 8.96 31.26 -26.27
CA PRO A 414 8.75 31.38 -27.70
C PRO A 414 9.90 32.21 -28.29
N PRO A 415 10.41 31.84 -29.48
CA PRO A 415 11.50 32.58 -30.10
C PRO A 415 11.11 34.06 -30.15
N PRO A 416 12.05 34.98 -29.87
CA PRO A 416 11.76 36.41 -29.92
C PRO A 416 11.12 36.72 -31.28
N PRO A 417 10.08 37.59 -31.31
CA PRO A 417 9.44 37.94 -32.56
C PRO A 417 10.51 38.41 -33.56
N PRO A 418 10.41 38.02 -34.84
CA PRO A 418 11.37 38.44 -35.85
C PRO A 418 11.52 39.96 -35.80
N PRO A 419 12.75 40.49 -35.94
CA PRO A 419 12.97 41.93 -35.93
C PRO A 419 12.00 42.59 -36.93
N PRO A 420 11.39 43.73 -36.56
CA PRO A 420 10.46 44.41 -37.45
C PRO A 420 11.14 44.63 -38.81
N PRO A 421 10.41 44.45 -39.92
CA PRO A 421 10.98 44.64 -41.25
C PRO A 421 11.60 46.05 -41.34
N PRO A 422 12.74 46.19 -42.05
CA PRO A 422 13.37 47.49 -42.22
C PRO A 422 12.33 48.49 -42.74
N PRO A 423 12.35 49.73 -42.23
CA PRO A 423 11.41 50.75 -42.68
C PRO A 423 11.48 50.85 -44.21
N PRO A 424 10.32 50.95 -44.90
CA PRO A 424 10.31 51.10 -46.34
C PRO A 424 11.15 52.32 -46.74
N PRO A 425 11.84 52.27 -47.90
CA PRO A 425 12.61 53.40 -48.38
C PRO A 425 11.70 54.65 -48.44
N PRO A 426 12.24 55.85 -48.19
CA PRO A 426 11.46 57.07 -48.22
C PRO A 426 10.71 57.16 -49.56
N ARG A 427 9.38 57.18 -49.51
CA ARG A 427 8.60 57.59 -50.67
C ARG A 427 8.78 59.09 -50.83
N ASP A 428 9.33 59.51 -51.96
CA ASP A 428 9.29 60.91 -52.40
C ASP A 428 7.81 61.33 -52.54
N PHE A 429 7.27 61.91 -51.47
CA PHE A 429 6.00 62.60 -51.50
C PHE A 429 6.23 63.98 -52.11
N ARG A 430 5.93 64.14 -53.39
CA ARG A 430 5.67 65.46 -53.97
C ARG A 430 4.25 65.89 -53.56
N LEU A 431 4.19 66.85 -52.64
CA LEU A 431 2.97 67.59 -52.32
C LEU A 431 2.79 68.70 -53.36
N GLU A 432 2.10 68.40 -54.45
CA GLU A 432 1.43 69.46 -55.22
C GLU A 432 -0.02 69.57 -54.75
N GLY A 433 -0.35 70.74 -54.19
CA GLY A 433 -1.73 71.18 -54.07
C GLY A 433 -2.53 70.65 -52.89
N LEU A 434 -2.07 70.85 -51.66
CA LEU A 434 -3.01 70.98 -50.54
C LEU A 434 -2.47 71.90 -49.46
N ASN A 435 -3.24 72.94 -49.18
CA ASN A 435 -2.90 74.06 -48.33
C ASN A 435 -3.84 74.02 -47.11
N VAL A 436 -3.42 73.41 -46.00
CA VAL A 436 -4.15 73.44 -44.71
C VAL A 436 -3.12 73.35 -43.55
N PRO A 437 -3.25 74.14 -42.47
CA PRO A 437 -2.11 74.69 -41.74
C PRO A 437 -1.50 73.75 -40.68
N LEU A 438 -0.19 73.97 -40.45
CA LEU A 438 0.55 73.46 -39.30
C LEU A 438 -0.14 73.88 -37.98
N PHE A 439 -0.49 72.89 -37.15
CA PHE A 439 -0.37 73.03 -35.71
C PHE A 439 0.62 72.00 -35.20
N VAL A 440 1.70 72.50 -34.61
CA VAL A 440 2.73 71.75 -33.90
C VAL A 440 2.42 71.80 -32.40
N SER A 441 2.92 70.77 -31.72
CA SER A 441 3.01 70.56 -30.26
C SER A 441 1.83 69.80 -29.67
N GLY A 442 2.02 68.77 -28.86
CA GLY A 442 3.23 68.19 -28.30
C GLY A 442 2.84 66.96 -27.47
N TYR A 443 3.84 66.17 -27.10
CA TYR A 443 3.92 65.34 -25.88
C TYR A 443 2.60 64.84 -25.27
N TYR A 444 2.40 63.52 -25.23
CA TYR A 444 2.06 62.83 -23.97
C TYR A 444 2.44 61.34 -24.03
N ARG A 445 3.48 60.97 -23.26
CA ARG A 445 3.43 59.74 -22.45
C ARG A 445 2.75 60.14 -21.14
N LEU A 446 1.70 59.44 -20.72
CA LEU A 446 1.44 58.98 -19.33
C LEU A 446 -0.04 58.56 -19.14
N ASN A 447 -0.19 57.39 -18.51
CA ASN A 447 -1.35 56.93 -17.73
C ASN A 447 -2.63 56.46 -18.45
N THR A 448 -2.56 55.24 -18.98
CA THR A 448 -3.72 54.34 -19.27
C THR A 448 -4.65 54.14 -18.06
N VAL A 449 -4.17 54.39 -16.84
CA VAL A 449 -4.94 54.26 -15.58
C VAL A 449 -6.05 55.32 -15.48
N ALA A 450 -5.83 56.56 -15.94
CA ALA A 450 -6.84 57.62 -15.88
C ALA A 450 -8.01 57.38 -16.85
N LEU A 451 -7.73 56.78 -18.02
CA LEU A 451 -8.76 56.42 -19.01
C LEU A 451 -9.62 55.24 -18.53
N LEU A 452 -9.02 54.27 -17.85
CA LEU A 452 -9.72 53.13 -17.26
C LEU A 452 -10.60 53.53 -16.07
N GLU A 453 -10.16 54.48 -15.23
CA GLU A 453 -10.99 55.00 -14.14
C GLU A 453 -12.17 55.85 -14.61
N ASP A 454 -12.01 56.63 -15.70
CA ASP A 454 -13.13 57.38 -16.31
C ASP A 454 -14.20 56.44 -16.89
N LEU A 455 -13.76 55.37 -17.58
CA LEU A 455 -14.65 54.33 -18.11
C LEU A 455 -15.40 53.58 -16.98
N ARG A 456 -14.72 53.30 -15.86
CA ARG A 456 -15.33 52.67 -14.67
C ARG A 456 -16.36 53.58 -13.99
N ARG A 457 -16.10 54.89 -13.91
CA ARG A 457 -17.05 55.89 -13.38
C ARG A 457 -18.31 56.01 -14.23
N ARG A 458 -18.16 55.98 -15.57
CA ARG A 458 -19.29 56.04 -16.52
C ARG A 458 -20.16 54.78 -16.49
N GLN A 459 -19.56 53.62 -16.21
CA GLN A 459 -20.29 52.36 -16.00
C GLN A 459 -21.09 52.36 -14.68
N SER A 460 -20.57 52.95 -13.61
CA SER A 460 -21.28 53.06 -12.31
C SER A 460 -22.37 54.14 -12.26
N GLY A 461 -22.36 55.08 -13.21
CA GLY A 461 -23.34 56.19 -13.31
C GLY A 461 -24.59 55.87 -14.14
N GLY A 462 -24.71 54.67 -14.72
CA GLY A 462 -25.89 54.25 -15.47
C GLY A 462 -26.00 54.75 -16.91
N ASP A 463 -24.92 55.32 -17.48
CA ASP A 463 -24.92 55.92 -18.83
C ASP A 463 -24.54 54.93 -19.96
N LEU A 464 -24.32 53.65 -19.64
CA LEU A 464 -24.06 52.58 -20.59
C LEU A 464 -25.10 51.48 -20.42
N LYS A 465 -26.22 51.58 -21.15
CA LYS A 465 -27.18 50.48 -21.31
C LYS A 465 -26.69 49.54 -22.40
N GLY A 466 -26.87 48.24 -22.16
CA GLY A 466 -26.23 47.15 -22.90
C GLY A 466 -26.51 47.05 -24.39
N GLU A 467 -25.70 46.17 -24.98
CA GLU A 467 -25.77 45.55 -26.31
C GLU A 467 -25.34 46.37 -27.53
N THR A 468 -24.03 46.67 -27.63
CA THR A 468 -23.30 46.57 -28.91
C THR A 468 -21.80 46.36 -28.68
N TYR A 469 -21.46 45.26 -28.01
CA TYR A 469 -20.09 44.75 -28.04
C TYR A 469 -20.15 43.23 -27.98
N ILE A 470 -20.43 42.62 -29.15
CA ILE A 470 -20.06 41.27 -29.61
C ILE A 470 -20.57 41.21 -31.06
N ALA A 471 -19.65 41.35 -32.04
CA ALA A 471 -19.70 40.81 -33.41
C ALA A 471 -18.77 41.61 -34.35
N ASN A 472 -17.48 41.26 -34.35
CA ASN A 472 -16.73 40.94 -35.58
C ASN A 472 -15.30 40.54 -35.22
N VAL A 473 -15.21 39.29 -34.78
CA VAL A 473 -14.06 38.43 -35.06
C VAL A 473 -14.08 38.11 -36.56
N ALA A 474 -12.94 38.28 -37.21
CA ALA A 474 -12.47 37.58 -38.41
C ALA A 474 -13.27 37.63 -39.74
N THR A 475 -12.66 38.25 -40.76
CA THR A 475 -12.56 37.92 -42.23
C THR A 475 -12.44 39.25 -43.00
N ASN A 476 -11.47 39.54 -43.86
CA ASN A 476 -10.73 38.73 -44.83
C ASN A 476 -9.28 39.19 -45.03
N VAL A 477 -8.43 38.20 -45.26
CA VAL A 477 -7.03 38.25 -45.69
C VAL A 477 -6.92 38.64 -47.20
N ARG A 478 -5.75 39.21 -47.58
CA ARG A 478 -5.20 39.62 -48.91
C ARG A 478 -5.53 41.07 -49.33
N MET A 479 -4.60 41.92 -49.75
CA MET A 479 -3.23 41.76 -50.28
C MET A 479 -2.15 42.48 -49.46
#